data_AF-A0A7J3LM16-F1
#
_entry.id   AF-A0A7J3LM16-F1
#
_cell.length_a   1.000
_cell.length_b   1.000
_cell.length_c   1.000
_cell.angle_alpha   90.00
_cell.angle_beta   90.00
_cell.angle_gamma   90.00
#
_symmetry.space_group_name_H-M   'P 1'
#
loop_
_entity.id
_entity.type
_entity.pdbx_description
1 polymer ?
#
loop_
_entity_poly.entity_id
_entity_poly.type
_entity_poly.pdbx_seq_one_letter_code
_entity_poly.pdbx_strand_id
1 'polypeptide(L)'
;MIEEILYNKVIISCAVAFLAAQLLKTIIDLDSRKSWLASFLETGGMPSSHASLVTALSASIYFQQGLTPLFVVTSVFSIIVIRDAFGVRQATGQNTKVIKRMIETLKLQKKLNPDQLQEIMGHTLFQVIVGVIIGLVVAFLIQFSDTYSGLFVMFGTALYYASPGLISNMIPVFVRRIRFLDIPVDLGKSWRGKRIFGSHKTYRGFFFAILFAIFLVYIQTLLYDVHFFWTISYINYANLGAHEIILLGFLLGFGALFGDLMKSFIKRRMNIEPGRSFFPWDQLDYVIGILAFVWIFKAPTFEMTLALLILGPAAHLLFCLIGYHLKLKKDKI
;
A
#
# COMPACT_ATOMS: atom_id res chain seq x y z
N MET A 1 -1.87 -12.81 21.25
CA MET A 1 -2.03 -13.16 19.83
C MET A 1 -1.62 -12.07 18.85
N ILE A 2 -2.32 -10.92 18.72
CA ILE A 2 -1.91 -9.89 17.72
C ILE A 2 -0.52 -9.31 18.07
N GLU A 3 -0.27 -8.96 19.33
CA GLU A 3 1.05 -8.46 19.73
C GLU A 3 2.17 -9.47 19.54
N GLU A 4 1.92 -10.75 19.87
CA GLU A 4 2.86 -11.82 19.58
C GLU A 4 3.20 -11.87 18.09
N ILE A 5 2.24 -11.62 17.19
CA ILE A 5 2.51 -11.58 15.75
C ILE A 5 3.38 -10.36 15.39
N LEU A 6 3.11 -9.20 15.99
CA LEU A 6 3.71 -7.93 15.62
C LEU A 6 5.09 -7.69 16.23
N TYR A 7 5.39 -8.32 17.36
CA TYR A 7 6.70 -8.30 18.00
C TYR A 7 7.54 -9.53 17.69
N ASN A 8 6.99 -10.53 17.00
CA ASN A 8 7.76 -11.71 16.61
C ASN A 8 8.76 -11.35 15.51
N LYS A 9 10.03 -11.30 15.91
CA LYS A 9 11.16 -10.98 15.03
C LYS A 9 11.20 -11.87 13.78
N VAL A 10 10.73 -13.11 13.81
CA VAL A 10 10.65 -13.98 12.62
C VAL A 10 9.64 -13.42 11.61
N ILE A 11 8.45 -13.04 12.07
CA ILE A 11 7.39 -12.48 11.20
C ILE A 11 7.83 -11.14 10.63
N ILE A 12 8.42 -10.29 11.47
CA ILE A 12 8.95 -8.99 11.04
C ILE A 12 10.05 -9.18 9.98
N SER A 13 11.00 -10.11 10.19
CA SER A 13 12.03 -10.45 9.20
C SER A 13 11.44 -10.84 7.85
N CYS A 14 10.45 -11.72 7.84
CA CYS A 14 9.79 -12.14 6.61
C CYS A 14 9.09 -10.96 5.91
N ALA A 15 8.33 -10.16 6.65
CA ALA A 15 7.58 -9.03 6.10
C ALA A 15 8.51 -7.95 5.54
N VAL A 16 9.54 -7.55 6.29
CA VAL A 16 10.50 -6.52 5.87
C VAL A 16 11.34 -7.01 4.70
N ALA A 17 11.78 -8.27 4.68
CA ALA A 17 12.57 -8.82 3.58
C ALA A 17 11.76 -8.83 2.27
N PHE A 18 10.50 -9.27 2.35
CA PHE A 18 9.58 -9.24 1.22
C PHE A 18 9.35 -7.82 0.70
N LEU A 19 9.04 -6.88 1.60
CA LEU A 19 8.80 -5.48 1.23
C LEU A 19 10.06 -4.81 0.67
N ALA A 20 11.23 -5.03 1.26
CA ALA A 20 12.50 -4.50 0.79
C ALA A 20 12.80 -4.98 -0.64
N ALA A 21 12.62 -6.27 -0.92
CA ALA A 21 12.79 -6.83 -2.26
C ALA A 21 11.79 -6.23 -3.27
N GLN A 22 10.53 -6.03 -2.86
CA GLN A 22 9.51 -5.46 -3.73
C GLN A 22 9.71 -3.96 -4.01
N LEU A 23 10.13 -3.19 -3.01
CA LEU A 23 10.49 -1.78 -3.15
C LEU A 23 11.71 -1.62 -4.07
N LEU A 24 12.78 -2.40 -3.84
CA LEU A 24 13.97 -2.33 -4.67
C LEU A 24 13.65 -2.66 -6.13
N LYS A 25 12.80 -3.66 -6.37
CA LYS A 25 12.30 -3.98 -7.71
C LYS A 25 11.58 -2.82 -8.37
N THR A 26 10.70 -2.16 -7.64
CA THR A 26 9.92 -1.03 -8.16
C THR A 26 10.83 0.15 -8.52
N ILE A 27 11.94 0.33 -7.79
CA ILE A 27 12.97 1.34 -8.08
C ILE A 27 13.78 0.96 -9.32
N ILE A 28 14.10 -0.32 -9.51
CA ILE A 28 14.89 -0.82 -10.66
C ILE A 28 14.05 -0.82 -11.96
N ASP A 29 12.79 -1.28 -11.90
CA ASP A 29 11.87 -1.40 -13.03
C ASP A 29 11.04 -0.13 -13.27
N LEU A 30 11.58 1.04 -12.88
CA LEU A 30 10.94 2.34 -13.02
C LEU A 30 11.02 2.80 -14.48
N ASP A 31 10.25 2.16 -15.34
CA ASP A 31 10.04 2.59 -16.73
C ASP A 31 9.15 3.84 -16.75
N SER A 32 9.71 4.93 -17.30
CA SER A 32 9.06 6.23 -17.53
C SER A 32 7.69 6.18 -18.23
N ARG A 33 7.29 5.04 -18.83
CA ARG A 33 6.00 4.85 -19.51
C ARG A 33 4.96 4.04 -18.72
N LYS A 34 5.34 3.34 -17.65
CA LYS A 34 4.41 2.60 -16.78
C LYS A 34 4.12 3.39 -15.50
N SER A 35 2.92 3.25 -14.95
CA SER A 35 2.69 3.74 -13.60
C SER A 35 3.57 2.94 -12.64
N TRP A 36 4.26 3.60 -11.72
CA TRP A 36 5.09 2.93 -10.70
C TRP A 36 4.31 1.83 -9.94
N LEU A 37 2.98 1.97 -9.87
CA LEU A 37 2.04 1.01 -9.30
C LEU A 37 1.85 -0.27 -10.13
N ALA A 38 1.84 -0.15 -11.46
CA ALA A 38 1.81 -1.32 -12.33
C ALA A 38 3.11 -2.12 -12.19
N SER A 39 4.25 -1.42 -12.09
CA SER A 39 5.55 -2.06 -11.82
C SER A 39 5.61 -2.73 -10.45
N PHE A 40 5.03 -2.13 -9.39
CA PHE A 40 4.98 -2.75 -8.05
C PHE A 40 4.08 -4.00 -7.99
N LEU A 41 3.02 -4.08 -8.79
CA LEU A 41 2.11 -5.23 -8.81
C LEU A 41 2.46 -6.30 -9.85
N GLU A 42 3.44 -6.04 -10.72
CA GLU A 42 3.89 -7.01 -11.71
C GLU A 42 4.62 -8.19 -11.05
N THR A 43 4.17 -9.38 -11.41
CA THR A 43 4.79 -10.65 -10.99
C THR A 43 5.98 -10.94 -11.91
N GLY A 44 7.19 -10.60 -11.46
CA GLY A 44 8.44 -10.77 -12.22
C GLY A 44 9.51 -9.81 -11.72
N GLY A 45 10.66 -9.70 -12.39
CA GLY A 45 11.65 -8.65 -12.13
C GLY A 45 12.71 -8.95 -11.05
N MET A 46 13.65 -8.03 -10.89
CA MET A 46 14.78 -8.11 -9.96
C MET A 46 14.57 -7.23 -8.74
N PRO A 47 14.80 -7.67 -7.49
CA PRO A 47 15.15 -9.01 -7.00
C PRO A 47 13.92 -9.92 -6.71
N SER A 48 14.16 -11.21 -6.44
CA SER A 48 13.11 -12.16 -6.08
C SER A 48 12.62 -11.97 -4.64
N SER A 49 11.39 -11.49 -4.47
CA SER A 49 10.74 -11.30 -3.16
C SER A 49 10.39 -12.61 -2.46
N HIS A 50 10.08 -13.68 -3.22
CA HIS A 50 9.82 -15.01 -2.66
C HIS A 50 11.09 -15.62 -2.08
N ALA A 51 12.22 -15.52 -2.80
CA ALA A 51 13.52 -15.98 -2.31
C ALA A 51 13.93 -15.21 -1.05
N SER A 52 13.76 -13.88 -1.05
CA SER A 52 14.05 -13.04 0.12
C SER A 52 13.22 -13.43 1.35
N LEU A 53 11.92 -13.66 1.18
CA LEU A 53 11.01 -14.05 2.26
C LEU A 53 11.39 -15.42 2.88
N VAL A 54 11.57 -16.46 2.07
CA VAL A 54 11.88 -17.80 2.60
C VAL A 54 13.27 -17.86 3.22
N THR A 55 14.25 -17.17 2.64
CA THR A 55 15.57 -17.05 3.25
C THR A 55 15.52 -16.30 4.58
N ALA A 56 14.76 -15.21 4.68
CA ALA A 56 14.60 -14.49 5.94
C ALA A 56 13.93 -15.34 7.03
N LEU A 57 12.97 -16.19 6.65
CA LEU A 57 12.34 -17.17 7.55
C LEU A 57 13.37 -18.16 8.12
N SER A 58 14.06 -18.90 7.25
CA SER A 58 15.05 -19.90 7.65
C SER A 58 16.18 -19.28 8.48
N ALA A 59 16.71 -18.13 8.05
CA ALA A 59 17.76 -17.41 8.78
C ALA A 59 17.29 -16.90 10.15
N SER A 60 16.06 -16.38 10.25
CA SER A 60 15.51 -15.92 11.52
C SER A 60 15.33 -17.05 12.53
N ILE A 61 14.85 -18.22 12.09
CA ILE A 61 14.75 -19.39 12.95
C ILE A 61 16.14 -19.85 13.41
N TYR A 62 17.13 -19.86 12.51
CA TYR A 62 18.51 -20.15 12.87
C TYR A 62 19.07 -19.19 13.92
N PHE A 63 18.88 -17.88 13.73
CA PHE A 63 19.40 -16.89 14.67
C PHE A 63 18.73 -16.95 16.05
N GLN A 64 17.47 -17.39 16.13
CA GLN A 64 16.76 -17.51 17.41
C GLN A 64 17.01 -18.83 18.13
N GLN A 65 17.09 -19.93 17.39
CA GLN A 65 17.02 -21.28 17.96
C GLN A 65 18.21 -22.16 17.60
N GLY A 66 19.06 -21.74 16.65
CA GLY A 66 20.16 -22.53 16.12
C GLY A 66 19.69 -23.70 15.24
N LEU A 67 20.42 -24.81 15.30
CA LEU A 67 20.16 -26.01 14.50
C LEU A 67 19.04 -26.86 15.11
N THR A 68 17.78 -26.44 14.93
CA THR A 68 16.60 -27.18 15.36
C THR A 68 15.92 -27.93 14.21
N PRO A 69 15.05 -28.91 14.48
CA PRO A 69 14.20 -29.53 13.44
C PRO A 69 13.38 -28.49 12.67
N LEU A 70 12.93 -27.42 13.32
CA LEU A 70 12.21 -26.32 12.68
C LEU A 70 13.10 -25.54 11.70
N PHE A 71 14.37 -25.30 12.04
CA PHE A 71 15.35 -24.74 11.12
C PHE A 71 15.55 -25.64 9.90
N VAL A 72 15.65 -26.97 10.10
CA VAL A 72 15.80 -27.92 8.98
C VAL A 72 14.58 -27.87 8.06
N VAL A 73 13.37 -27.93 8.62
CA VAL A 73 12.12 -27.86 7.85
C VAL A 73 12.02 -26.56 7.06
N THR A 74 12.28 -25.41 7.70
CA THR A 74 12.21 -24.09 7.03
C THR A 74 13.29 -23.91 5.97
N SER A 75 14.48 -24.49 6.16
CA SER A 75 15.56 -24.47 5.18
C SER A 75 15.26 -25.35 3.97
N VAL A 76 14.74 -26.57 4.18
CA VAL A 76 14.30 -27.45 3.09
C VAL A 76 13.16 -26.79 2.31
N PHE A 77 12.19 -26.19 3.00
CA PHE A 77 11.12 -25.43 2.37
C PHE A 77 11.67 -24.26 1.53
N SER A 78 12.65 -23.52 2.05
CA SER A 78 13.30 -22.42 1.33
C SER A 78 13.98 -22.89 0.05
N ILE A 79 14.68 -24.03 0.09
CA ILE A 79 15.32 -24.64 -1.08
C ILE A 79 14.26 -25.02 -2.13
N ILE A 80 13.13 -25.61 -1.72
CA ILE A 80 12.04 -25.98 -2.63
C ILE A 80 11.49 -24.74 -3.33
N VAL A 81 11.17 -23.68 -2.58
CA VAL A 81 10.62 -22.43 -3.15
C VAL A 81 11.63 -21.75 -4.08
N ILE A 82 12.91 -21.71 -3.71
CA ILE A 82 13.97 -21.16 -4.56
C ILE A 82 14.12 -21.97 -5.85
N ARG A 83 14.07 -23.31 -5.76
CA ARG A 83 14.16 -24.20 -6.91
C ARG A 83 12.96 -24.08 -7.84
N ASP A 84 11.74 -23.93 -7.29
CA ASP A 84 10.53 -23.70 -8.09
C ASP A 84 10.58 -22.35 -8.83
N ALA A 85 11.02 -21.30 -8.13
CA ALA A 85 11.15 -19.96 -8.69
C ALA A 85 12.16 -19.90 -9.87
N PHE A 86 13.22 -20.70 -9.81
CA PHE A 86 14.26 -20.77 -10.84
C PHE A 86 13.99 -21.84 -11.92
N GLY A 87 13.87 -23.11 -11.53
CA GLY A 87 13.99 -24.24 -12.44
C GLY A 87 12.69 -24.57 -13.19
N VAL A 88 11.57 -24.65 -12.47
CA VAL A 88 10.28 -25.05 -13.08
C VAL A 88 9.79 -23.94 -14.03
N ARG A 89 9.82 -22.69 -13.57
CA ARG A 89 9.32 -21.55 -14.37
C ARG A 89 10.18 -21.26 -15.59
N GLN A 90 11.51 -21.42 -15.53
CA GLN A 90 12.36 -21.27 -16.71
C GLN A 90 12.09 -22.37 -17.75
N ALA A 91 11.91 -23.62 -17.32
CA ALA A 91 11.58 -24.72 -18.23
C ALA A 91 10.24 -24.50 -18.93
N THR A 92 9.21 -24.04 -18.19
CA THR A 92 7.92 -23.67 -18.79
C THR A 92 8.08 -22.53 -19.79
N GLY A 93 8.86 -21.49 -19.48
CA GLY A 93 9.12 -20.39 -20.40
C GLY A 93 9.84 -20.84 -21.69
N GLN A 94 10.82 -21.74 -21.59
CA GLN A 94 11.49 -22.32 -22.76
C GLN A 94 10.53 -23.17 -23.60
N ASN A 95 9.71 -24.00 -22.95
CA ASN A 95 8.69 -24.79 -23.64
C ASN A 95 7.70 -23.89 -24.39
N THR A 96 7.24 -22.79 -23.78
CA THR A 96 6.36 -21.82 -24.43
C THR A 96 7.00 -21.25 -25.71
N LYS A 97 8.29 -20.91 -25.67
CA LYS A 97 9.03 -20.42 -26.85
C LYS A 97 9.13 -21.47 -27.95
N VAL A 98 9.39 -22.73 -27.59
CA VAL A 98 9.45 -23.85 -28.55
C VAL A 98 8.08 -24.07 -29.19
N ILE A 99 7.00 -24.04 -28.40
CA ILE A 99 5.62 -24.21 -28.91
C ILE A 99 5.25 -23.07 -29.86
N LYS A 100 5.55 -21.81 -29.51
CA LYS A 100 5.32 -20.68 -30.42
C LYS A 100 6.05 -20.86 -31.74
N ARG A 101 7.33 -21.24 -31.70
CA ARG A 101 8.14 -21.53 -32.90
C ARG A 101 7.56 -22.69 -33.72
N MET A 102 7.01 -23.74 -33.07
CA MET A 102 6.33 -24.84 -33.76
C MET A 102 5.03 -24.36 -34.46
N ILE A 103 4.21 -23.55 -33.79
CA ILE A 103 2.98 -22.98 -34.38
C ILE A 103 3.29 -22.14 -35.62
N GLU A 104 4.34 -21.31 -35.54
CA GLU A 104 4.83 -20.51 -36.67
C GLU A 104 5.33 -21.39 -37.82
N THR A 105 6.19 -22.37 -37.51
CA THR A 105 6.78 -23.27 -38.52
C THR A 105 5.71 -24.11 -39.23
N LEU A 106 4.71 -24.59 -38.49
CA LEU A 106 3.61 -25.40 -39.02
C LEU A 106 2.48 -24.56 -39.63
N LYS A 107 2.60 -23.22 -39.64
CA LYS A 107 1.58 -22.28 -40.12
C LYS A 107 0.19 -22.50 -39.48
N LEU A 108 0.17 -22.94 -38.21
CA LEU A 108 -1.06 -23.22 -37.47
C LEU A 108 -1.72 -21.96 -36.88
N GLN A 109 -1.20 -20.78 -37.18
CA GLN A 109 -1.68 -19.48 -36.69
C GLN A 109 -3.18 -19.24 -36.91
N LYS A 110 -3.78 -19.83 -37.95
CA LYS A 110 -5.23 -19.76 -38.21
C LYS A 110 -6.08 -20.59 -37.24
N LYS A 111 -5.51 -21.61 -36.59
CA LYS A 111 -6.20 -22.49 -35.63
C LYS A 111 -5.79 -22.24 -34.18
N LEU A 112 -4.54 -21.83 -33.96
CA LEU A 112 -3.96 -21.59 -32.64
C LEU A 112 -3.42 -20.17 -32.60
N ASN A 113 -3.88 -19.37 -31.65
CA ASN A 113 -3.38 -18.01 -31.46
C ASN A 113 -2.12 -18.06 -30.57
N PRO A 114 -0.90 -17.84 -31.11
CA PRO A 114 0.34 -17.89 -30.33
C PRO A 114 0.39 -16.82 -29.23
N ASP A 115 -0.38 -15.74 -29.33
CA ASP A 115 -0.42 -14.67 -28.32
C ASP A 115 -1.15 -15.09 -27.03
N GLN A 116 -1.93 -16.18 -27.07
CA GLN A 116 -2.52 -16.76 -25.85
C GLN A 116 -1.49 -17.47 -24.98
N LEU A 117 -0.34 -17.84 -25.55
CA LEU A 117 0.75 -18.49 -24.82
C LEU A 117 1.59 -17.44 -24.09
N GLN A 118 1.24 -17.19 -22.84
CA GLN A 118 2.02 -16.30 -21.97
C GLN A 118 3.39 -16.90 -21.68
N GLU A 119 4.45 -16.15 -21.99
CA GLU A 119 5.80 -16.51 -21.60
C GLU A 119 5.98 -16.21 -20.11
N ILE A 120 5.80 -17.24 -19.29
CA ILE A 120 6.15 -17.17 -17.87
C ILE A 120 7.68 -17.13 -17.80
N MET A 121 8.24 -15.93 -17.68
CA MET A 121 9.65 -15.74 -17.40
C MET A 121 9.90 -16.11 -15.94
N GLY A 122 10.56 -17.25 -15.70
CA GLY A 122 11.14 -17.55 -14.39
C GLY A 122 12.14 -16.47 -13.97
N HIS A 123 12.42 -16.37 -12.67
CA HIS A 123 13.47 -15.46 -12.20
C HIS A 123 14.84 -15.93 -12.71
N THR A 124 15.73 -14.99 -13.02
CA THR A 124 17.12 -15.35 -13.35
C THR A 124 17.85 -15.82 -12.08
N LEU A 125 18.91 -16.62 -12.22
CA LEU A 125 19.71 -17.08 -11.08
C LEU A 125 20.20 -15.89 -10.24
N PHE A 126 20.60 -14.81 -10.92
CA PHE A 126 21.04 -13.57 -10.29
C PHE A 126 19.94 -12.90 -9.47
N GLN A 127 18.70 -12.82 -9.98
CA GLN A 127 17.56 -12.27 -9.24
C GLN A 127 17.27 -13.04 -7.94
N VAL A 128 17.42 -14.36 -7.99
CA VAL A 128 17.25 -15.24 -6.83
C VAL A 128 18.38 -15.02 -5.83
N ILE A 129 19.64 -14.98 -6.26
CA ILE A 129 20.81 -14.75 -5.39
C ILE A 129 20.67 -13.41 -4.65
N VAL A 130 20.32 -12.33 -5.36
CA VAL A 130 20.10 -11.02 -4.72
C VAL A 130 18.95 -11.08 -3.71
N GLY A 131 17.87 -11.80 -4.03
CA GLY A 131 16.78 -12.05 -3.09
C GLY A 131 17.25 -12.76 -1.81
N VAL A 132 18.04 -13.84 -1.95
CA VAL A 132 18.64 -14.58 -0.82
C VAL A 132 19.51 -13.66 0.04
N ILE A 133 20.38 -12.86 -0.58
CA ILE A 133 21.25 -11.90 0.14
C ILE A 133 20.39 -10.89 0.92
N ILE A 134 19.37 -10.31 0.30
CA ILE A 134 18.45 -9.39 0.99
C ILE A 134 17.79 -10.11 2.18
N GLY A 135 17.33 -11.34 2.01
CA GLY A 135 16.71 -12.12 3.07
C GLY A 135 17.66 -12.35 4.27
N LEU A 136 18.91 -12.73 4.00
CA LEU A 136 19.93 -12.93 5.05
C LEU A 136 20.27 -11.63 5.77
N VAL A 137 20.52 -10.54 5.01
CA VAL A 137 20.88 -9.24 5.58
C VAL A 137 19.73 -8.70 6.42
N VAL A 138 18.50 -8.75 5.93
CA VAL A 138 17.31 -8.28 6.66
C VAL A 138 17.07 -9.11 7.92
N ALA A 139 17.17 -10.44 7.83
CA ALA A 139 17.02 -11.29 9.01
C ALA A 139 18.12 -11.02 10.05
N PHE A 140 19.37 -10.88 9.63
CA PHE A 140 20.47 -10.53 10.53
C PHE A 140 20.21 -9.19 11.20
N LEU A 141 19.92 -8.16 10.40
CA LEU A 141 19.59 -6.83 10.88
C LEU A 141 18.49 -6.89 11.94
N ILE A 142 17.35 -7.53 11.64
CA ILE A 142 16.18 -7.60 12.53
C ILE A 142 16.42 -8.39 13.81
N GLN A 143 17.16 -9.49 13.74
CA GLN A 143 17.42 -10.31 14.92
C GLN A 143 18.37 -9.61 15.89
N PHE A 144 19.37 -8.87 15.36
CA PHE A 144 20.46 -8.26 16.13
C PHE A 144 20.31 -6.76 16.43
N SER A 145 19.21 -6.11 16.04
CA SER A 145 18.92 -4.75 16.52
C SER A 145 17.57 -4.65 17.21
N ASP A 146 17.52 -3.84 18.26
CA ASP A 146 16.31 -3.57 19.04
C ASP A 146 15.45 -2.46 18.41
N THR A 147 15.89 -1.89 17.29
CA THR A 147 15.25 -0.72 16.66
C THR A 147 14.00 -1.09 15.83
N TYR A 148 13.85 -2.33 15.35
CA TYR A 148 12.77 -2.68 14.41
C TYR A 148 11.40 -2.84 15.06
N SER A 149 11.34 -3.21 16.35
CA SER A 149 10.10 -3.11 17.12
C SER A 149 9.60 -1.67 17.11
N GLY A 150 10.51 -0.71 17.29
CA GLY A 150 10.22 0.72 17.15
C GLY A 150 9.72 1.11 15.76
N LEU A 151 10.32 0.59 14.68
CA LEU A 151 9.90 0.89 13.31
C LEU A 151 8.49 0.32 13.01
N PHE A 152 8.22 -0.92 13.40
CA PHE A 152 6.91 -1.55 13.20
C PHE A 152 5.84 -0.81 14.00
N VAL A 153 6.10 -0.52 15.28
CA VAL A 153 5.20 0.26 16.14
C VAL A 153 5.01 1.66 15.56
N MET A 154 6.04 2.32 15.04
CA MET A 154 5.96 3.63 14.41
C MET A 154 5.04 3.61 13.18
N PHE A 155 5.22 2.66 12.25
CA PHE A 155 4.34 2.55 11.08
C PHE A 155 2.91 2.17 11.46
N GLY A 156 2.73 1.24 12.41
CA GLY A 156 1.42 0.88 12.95
C GLY A 156 0.73 2.06 13.62
N THR A 157 1.48 2.86 14.38
CA THR A 157 1.02 4.07 15.06
C THR A 157 0.62 5.15 14.05
N ALA A 158 1.43 5.37 13.03
CA ALA A 158 1.12 6.28 11.94
C ALA A 158 -0.18 5.88 11.23
N LEU A 159 -0.32 4.61 10.82
CA LEU A 159 -1.54 4.11 10.18
C LEU A 159 -2.75 4.25 11.08
N TYR A 160 -2.64 3.81 12.34
CA TYR A 160 -3.75 3.86 13.27
C TYR A 160 -4.20 5.31 13.46
N TYR A 161 -3.27 6.22 13.73
CA TYR A 161 -3.58 7.64 13.90
C TYR A 161 -4.27 8.26 12.68
N ALA A 162 -3.75 8.05 11.47
CA ALA A 162 -4.30 8.67 10.27
C ALA A 162 -5.51 7.91 9.69
N SER A 163 -5.77 6.68 10.12
CA SER A 163 -6.79 5.80 9.53
C SER A 163 -8.18 6.45 9.38
N PRO A 164 -8.69 7.27 10.32
CA PRO A 164 -9.97 7.94 10.12
C PRO A 164 -9.98 8.84 8.89
N GLY A 165 -8.93 9.63 8.68
CA GLY A 165 -8.80 10.49 7.49
C GLY A 165 -8.53 9.71 6.21
N LEU A 166 -7.62 8.72 6.28
CA LEU A 166 -7.25 7.85 5.15
C LEU A 166 -8.49 7.14 4.58
N ILE A 167 -9.29 6.51 5.44
CA ILE A 167 -10.49 5.76 5.05
C ILE A 167 -11.60 6.72 4.61
N SER A 168 -11.74 7.87 5.28
CA SER A 168 -12.79 8.85 4.95
C SER A 168 -12.65 9.44 3.55
N ASN A 169 -11.44 9.51 3.00
CA ASN A 169 -11.21 9.91 1.61
C ASN A 169 -11.92 8.99 0.58
N MET A 170 -12.25 7.75 0.95
CA MET A 170 -13.01 6.83 0.08
C MET A 170 -14.53 7.04 0.15
N ILE A 171 -15.04 7.60 1.25
CA ILE A 171 -16.48 7.69 1.52
C ILE A 171 -17.26 8.39 0.40
N PRO A 172 -16.78 9.49 -0.24
CA PRO A 172 -17.46 10.11 -1.37
C PRO A 172 -17.79 9.14 -2.51
N VAL A 173 -16.96 8.11 -2.72
CA VAL A 173 -17.17 7.09 -3.75
C VAL A 173 -18.33 6.16 -3.38
N PHE A 174 -18.42 5.76 -2.10
CA PHE A 174 -19.48 4.89 -1.60
C PHE A 174 -20.85 5.58 -1.55
N VAL A 175 -20.87 6.86 -1.17
CA VAL A 175 -22.13 7.62 -1.03
C VAL A 175 -22.60 8.27 -2.33
N ARG A 176 -21.93 8.04 -3.47
CA ARG A 176 -22.24 8.67 -4.77
C ARG A 176 -23.69 8.52 -5.23
N ARG A 177 -24.42 7.51 -4.75
CA ARG A 177 -25.83 7.23 -5.10
C ARG A 177 -26.84 7.96 -4.20
N ILE A 178 -26.40 8.51 -3.07
CA ILE A 178 -27.27 9.24 -2.15
C ILE A 178 -27.52 10.63 -2.73
N ARG A 179 -28.77 11.10 -2.81
CA ARG A 179 -29.09 12.42 -3.40
C ARG A 179 -28.94 13.60 -2.44
N PHE A 180 -28.90 13.33 -1.14
CA PHE A 180 -28.70 14.35 -0.10
C PHE A 180 -27.38 15.09 -0.30
N LEU A 181 -27.43 16.43 -0.35
CA LEU A 181 -26.29 17.33 -0.59
C LEU A 181 -25.48 17.03 -1.86
N ASP A 182 -26.12 16.49 -2.91
CA ASP A 182 -25.50 16.28 -4.23
C ASP A 182 -25.28 17.60 -5.00
N ILE A 183 -24.53 18.49 -4.37
CA ILE A 183 -24.25 19.85 -4.81
C ILE A 183 -22.74 19.97 -4.92
N PRO A 184 -22.19 20.41 -6.07
CA PRO A 184 -20.76 20.66 -6.21
C PRO A 184 -20.27 21.68 -5.17
N VAL A 185 -19.11 21.43 -4.56
CA VAL A 185 -18.50 22.33 -3.56
C VAL A 185 -18.16 23.69 -4.17
N ASP A 186 -17.86 23.74 -5.48
CA ASP A 186 -17.64 25.00 -6.19
C ASP A 186 -18.95 25.71 -6.62
N LEU A 187 -20.12 25.14 -6.32
CA LEU A 187 -21.43 25.66 -6.74
C LEU A 187 -21.55 25.87 -8.26
N GLY A 188 -20.76 25.15 -9.06
CA GLY A 188 -20.71 25.35 -10.51
C GLY A 188 -19.83 26.53 -10.96
N LYS A 189 -19.21 27.27 -10.03
CA LYS A 189 -18.39 28.44 -10.35
C LYS A 189 -17.11 28.05 -11.07
N SER A 190 -16.64 29.00 -11.89
CA SER A 190 -15.40 28.90 -12.65
C SER A 190 -14.44 30.02 -12.26
N TRP A 191 -13.15 29.71 -12.25
CA TRP A 191 -12.06 30.66 -12.10
C TRP A 191 -11.11 30.54 -13.29
N ARG A 192 -10.84 31.68 -13.94
CA ARG A 192 -10.05 31.77 -15.20
C ARG A 192 -10.54 30.80 -16.28
N GLY A 193 -11.85 30.83 -16.55
CA GLY A 193 -12.48 30.03 -17.61
C GLY A 193 -12.64 28.54 -17.31
N LYS A 194 -12.25 28.05 -16.12
CA LYS A 194 -12.35 26.64 -15.73
C LYS A 194 -13.01 26.46 -14.39
N ARG A 195 -13.69 25.33 -14.17
CA ARG A 195 -14.26 24.96 -12.86
C ARG A 195 -13.22 25.09 -11.74
N ILE A 196 -13.64 25.53 -10.55
CA ILE A 196 -12.72 25.72 -9.41
C ILE A 196 -12.19 24.36 -8.96
N PHE A 197 -13.07 23.39 -8.68
CA PHE A 197 -12.71 22.04 -8.25
C PHE A 197 -13.20 20.97 -9.25
N GLY A 198 -14.42 21.14 -9.78
CA GLY A 198 -15.10 20.19 -10.66
C GLY A 198 -16.36 19.62 -10.02
N SER A 199 -17.28 19.13 -10.86
CA SER A 199 -18.63 18.69 -10.45
C SER A 199 -18.67 17.47 -9.53
N HIS A 200 -17.62 16.65 -9.54
CA HIS A 200 -17.55 15.42 -8.75
C HIS A 200 -17.15 15.67 -7.28
N LYS A 201 -16.66 16.87 -6.93
CA LYS A 201 -16.40 17.25 -5.54
C LYS A 201 -17.69 17.84 -4.96
N THR A 202 -18.36 17.09 -4.10
CA THR A 202 -19.73 17.41 -3.63
C THR A 202 -19.80 17.60 -2.12
N TYR A 203 -20.70 18.46 -1.65
CA TYR A 203 -20.96 18.64 -0.22
C TYR A 203 -21.41 17.34 0.45
N ARG A 204 -22.15 16.47 -0.25
CA ARG A 204 -22.46 15.10 0.16
C ARG A 204 -21.21 14.33 0.56
N GLY A 205 -20.23 14.29 -0.33
CA GLY A 205 -18.98 13.57 -0.09
C GLY A 205 -18.29 14.08 1.17
N PHE A 206 -18.21 15.41 1.32
CA PHE A 206 -17.64 16.05 2.50
C PHE A 206 -18.38 15.71 3.79
N PHE A 207 -19.70 15.86 3.79
CA PHE A 207 -20.54 15.62 4.96
C PHE A 207 -20.41 14.18 5.48
N PHE A 208 -20.61 13.19 4.62
CA PHE A 208 -20.54 11.78 5.03
C PHE A 208 -19.13 11.34 5.42
N ALA A 209 -18.10 11.84 4.73
CA ALA A 209 -16.72 11.51 5.05
C ALA A 209 -16.30 12.08 6.42
N ILE A 210 -16.66 13.33 6.74
CA ILE A 210 -16.35 13.93 8.04
C ILE A 210 -17.09 13.20 9.16
N LEU A 211 -18.38 12.90 8.98
CA LEU A 211 -19.14 12.12 9.96
C LEU A 211 -18.53 10.73 10.16
N PHE A 212 -18.08 10.09 9.08
CA PHE A 212 -17.45 8.78 9.16
C PHE A 212 -16.08 8.84 9.87
N ALA A 213 -15.29 9.90 9.65
CA ALA A 213 -14.03 10.11 10.37
C ALA A 213 -14.28 10.26 11.89
N ILE A 214 -15.27 11.05 12.28
CA ILE A 214 -15.67 11.21 13.69
C ILE A 214 -16.11 9.88 14.29
N PHE A 215 -16.94 9.12 13.56
CA PHE A 215 -17.34 7.77 13.96
C PHE A 215 -16.12 6.86 14.15
N LEU A 216 -15.14 6.88 13.24
CA LEU A 216 -13.93 6.07 13.37
C LEU A 216 -13.08 6.48 14.58
N VAL A 217 -12.93 7.77 14.87
CA VAL A 217 -12.23 8.21 16.10
C VAL A 217 -12.97 7.77 17.36
N TYR A 218 -14.30 7.78 17.35
CA TYR A 218 -15.09 7.20 18.42
C TYR A 218 -14.82 5.70 18.59
N ILE A 219 -14.78 4.94 17.49
CA ILE A 219 -14.38 3.52 17.52
C ILE A 219 -12.97 3.34 18.07
N GLN A 220 -12.01 4.20 17.68
CA GLN A 220 -10.64 4.15 18.22
C GLN A 220 -10.59 4.38 19.73
N THR A 221 -11.51 5.20 20.25
CA THR A 221 -11.66 5.42 21.68
C THR A 221 -12.16 4.16 22.39
N LEU A 222 -13.17 3.48 21.84
CA LEU A 222 -13.67 2.22 22.40
C LEU A 222 -12.63 1.09 22.34
N LEU A 223 -11.78 1.09 21.30
CA LEU A 223 -10.74 0.09 21.13
C LEU A 223 -9.52 0.33 22.04
N TYR A 224 -9.38 1.52 22.64
CA TYR A 224 -8.19 1.91 23.39
C TYR A 224 -7.92 1.02 24.62
N ASP A 225 -8.95 0.44 25.22
CA ASP A 225 -8.82 -0.45 26.39
C ASP A 225 -8.16 -1.81 26.03
N VAL A 226 -8.09 -2.15 24.75
CA VAL A 226 -7.40 -3.35 24.29
C VAL A 226 -5.91 -3.03 24.16
N HIS A 227 -5.07 -3.80 24.86
CA HIS A 227 -3.62 -3.57 24.96
C HIS A 227 -2.92 -3.32 23.60
N PHE A 228 -3.32 -4.06 22.56
CA PHE A 228 -2.78 -3.87 21.22
C PHE A 228 -3.02 -2.45 20.69
N PHE A 229 -4.26 -1.94 20.78
CA PHE A 229 -4.61 -0.61 20.29
C PHE A 229 -3.99 0.47 21.16
N TRP A 230 -3.90 0.26 22.48
CA TRP A 230 -3.16 1.12 23.39
C TRP A 230 -1.68 1.28 22.95
N THR A 231 -1.02 0.16 22.63
CA THR A 231 0.39 0.09 22.25
C THR A 231 0.72 0.85 20.96
N ILE A 232 -0.21 0.87 19.99
CA ILE A 232 -0.04 1.59 18.71
C ILE A 232 -0.72 2.97 18.71
N SER A 233 -1.24 3.44 19.84
CA SER A 233 -1.96 4.71 19.90
C SER A 233 -1.01 5.87 20.13
N TYR A 234 -0.92 6.77 19.15
CA TYR A 234 -0.25 8.06 19.32
C TYR A 234 -1.02 9.02 20.25
N ILE A 235 -2.34 8.88 20.25
CA ILE A 235 -3.27 9.70 21.03
C ILE A 235 -3.69 8.90 22.25
N ASN A 236 -3.66 9.53 23.43
CA ASN A 236 -4.23 8.92 24.62
C ASN A 236 -5.74 9.15 24.59
N TYR A 237 -6.49 8.14 24.16
CA TYR A 237 -7.94 8.24 24.02
C TYR A 237 -8.69 8.17 25.35
N ALA A 238 -8.08 7.66 26.43
CA ALA A 238 -8.75 7.52 27.74
C ALA A 238 -9.19 8.86 28.35
N ASN A 239 -8.53 9.96 27.98
CA ASN A 239 -8.80 11.29 28.53
C ASN A 239 -9.52 12.23 27.55
N LEU A 240 -9.96 11.75 26.39
CA LEU A 240 -10.65 12.60 25.43
C LEU A 240 -12.12 12.75 25.80
N GLY A 241 -12.58 13.99 25.91
CA GLY A 241 -14.00 14.30 25.95
C GLY A 241 -14.64 14.20 24.56
N ALA A 242 -15.97 14.32 24.53
CA ALA A 242 -16.74 14.24 23.29
C ALA A 242 -16.35 15.33 22.27
N HIS A 243 -15.99 16.53 22.75
CA HIS A 243 -15.62 17.64 21.89
C HIS A 243 -14.26 17.43 21.21
N GLU A 244 -13.30 16.82 21.90
CA GLU A 244 -12.00 16.47 21.33
C GLU A 244 -12.12 15.31 20.34
N ILE A 245 -12.96 14.32 20.60
CA ILE A 245 -13.25 13.22 19.65
C ILE A 245 -13.83 13.79 18.36
N ILE A 246 -14.82 14.68 18.47
CA ILE A 246 -15.44 15.34 17.32
C ILE A 246 -14.40 16.21 16.58
N LEU A 247 -13.59 16.99 17.31
CA LEU A 247 -12.57 17.85 16.72
C LEU A 247 -11.51 17.03 15.98
N LEU A 248 -10.97 15.97 16.59
CA LEU A 248 -9.95 15.12 15.97
C LEU A 248 -10.51 14.43 14.72
N GLY A 249 -11.71 13.85 14.80
CA GLY A 249 -12.38 13.24 13.65
C GLY A 249 -12.65 14.25 12.54
N PHE A 250 -13.08 15.46 12.88
CA PHE A 250 -13.25 16.56 11.94
C PHE A 250 -11.93 16.92 11.26
N LEU A 251 -10.85 17.15 12.01
CA LEU A 251 -9.55 17.54 11.47
C LEU A 251 -8.96 16.46 10.54
N LEU A 252 -9.09 15.18 10.92
CA LEU A 252 -8.64 14.05 10.09
C LEU A 252 -9.46 13.93 8.81
N GLY A 253 -10.80 13.92 8.91
CA GLY A 253 -11.70 13.79 7.77
C GLY A 253 -11.66 15.00 6.84
N PHE A 254 -11.78 16.20 7.40
CA PHE A 254 -11.71 17.46 6.65
C PHE A 254 -10.33 17.66 6.04
N GLY A 255 -9.25 17.41 6.79
CA GLY A 255 -7.88 17.53 6.29
C GLY A 255 -7.65 16.69 5.04
N ALA A 256 -8.05 15.41 5.07
CA ALA A 256 -7.94 14.51 3.93
C ALA A 256 -8.66 15.07 2.67
N LEU A 257 -9.91 15.47 2.84
CA LEU A 257 -10.73 16.00 1.74
C LEU A 257 -10.25 17.36 1.24
N PHE A 258 -9.76 18.20 2.15
CA PHE A 258 -9.20 19.51 1.82
C PHE A 258 -7.95 19.33 0.95
N GLY A 259 -7.06 18.40 1.30
CA GLY A 259 -5.92 18.03 0.47
C GLY A 259 -6.34 17.64 -0.95
N ASP A 260 -7.31 16.73 -1.09
CA ASP A 260 -7.83 16.31 -2.39
C ASP A 260 -8.56 17.44 -3.15
N LEU A 261 -9.18 18.38 -2.44
CA LEU A 261 -9.79 19.58 -3.01
C LEU A 261 -8.73 20.56 -3.55
N MET A 262 -7.66 20.79 -2.80
CA MET A 262 -6.51 21.62 -3.20
C MET A 262 -5.82 21.04 -4.43
N LYS A 263 -5.57 19.72 -4.44
CA LYS A 263 -5.07 19.04 -5.63
C LYS A 263 -6.04 19.23 -6.81
N SER A 264 -7.34 19.06 -6.61
CA SER A 264 -8.33 19.23 -7.68
C SER A 264 -8.30 20.65 -8.26
N PHE A 265 -8.14 21.67 -7.42
CA PHE A 265 -7.94 23.04 -7.85
C PHE A 265 -6.68 23.20 -8.72
N ILE A 266 -5.53 22.68 -8.27
CA ILE A 266 -4.26 22.73 -9.00
C ILE A 266 -4.40 22.03 -10.36
N LYS A 267 -5.00 20.83 -10.39
CA LYS A 267 -5.27 20.07 -11.63
C LYS A 267 -6.06 20.90 -12.64
N ARG A 268 -7.10 21.62 -12.20
CA ARG A 268 -7.87 22.51 -13.09
C ARG A 268 -7.00 23.64 -13.65
N ARG A 269 -6.10 24.22 -12.85
CA ARG A 269 -5.19 25.27 -13.33
C ARG A 269 -4.20 24.77 -14.38
N MET A 270 -3.74 23.53 -14.25
CA MET A 270 -2.83 22.87 -15.18
C MET A 270 -3.49 22.26 -16.43
N ASN A 271 -4.78 22.54 -16.70
CA ASN A 271 -5.53 21.90 -17.81
C ASN A 271 -5.71 20.38 -17.67
N ILE A 272 -5.58 19.82 -16.48
CA ILE A 272 -5.80 18.39 -16.25
C ILE A 272 -7.31 18.18 -16.02
N GLU A 273 -7.93 17.30 -16.81
CA GLU A 273 -9.35 16.96 -16.70
C GLU A 273 -9.69 16.17 -15.42
N PRO A 274 -10.93 16.22 -14.92
CA PRO A 274 -11.40 15.31 -13.88
C PRO A 274 -11.13 13.84 -14.22
N GLY A 275 -10.65 13.07 -13.25
CA GLY A 275 -10.36 11.64 -13.45
C GLY A 275 -9.02 11.30 -14.09
N ARG A 276 -8.35 12.23 -14.78
CA ARG A 276 -6.96 12.03 -15.24
C ARG A 276 -6.01 11.90 -14.05
N SER A 277 -5.07 10.97 -14.11
CA SER A 277 -4.00 10.81 -13.10
C SER A 277 -3.05 12.02 -13.07
N PHE A 278 -2.60 12.38 -11.89
CA PHE A 278 -1.63 13.42 -11.56
C PHE A 278 -0.67 12.89 -10.50
N PHE A 279 0.20 11.99 -10.92
CA PHE A 279 1.25 11.40 -10.09
C PHE A 279 2.38 12.41 -9.80
N PRO A 280 2.99 12.43 -8.59
CA PRO A 280 2.65 11.66 -7.38
C PRO A 280 1.55 12.26 -6.51
N TRP A 281 1.03 13.43 -6.88
CA TRP A 281 0.15 14.22 -6.03
C TRP A 281 -1.18 13.56 -5.70
N ASP A 282 -1.75 12.74 -6.60
CA ASP A 282 -2.97 11.96 -6.34
C ASP A 282 -2.82 10.96 -5.16
N GLN A 283 -1.60 10.71 -4.68
CA GLN A 283 -1.29 9.74 -3.62
C GLN A 283 -0.86 10.41 -2.31
N LEU A 284 -0.50 11.69 -2.36
CA LEU A 284 0.05 12.43 -1.23
C LEU A 284 -0.87 13.56 -0.76
N ASP A 285 -1.76 14.05 -1.62
CA ASP A 285 -2.65 15.18 -1.35
C ASP A 285 -3.44 15.04 -0.05
N TYR A 286 -4.12 13.91 0.15
CA TYR A 286 -4.90 13.68 1.37
C TYR A 286 -4.01 13.49 2.61
N VAL A 287 -2.81 12.92 2.46
CA VAL A 287 -1.85 12.79 3.58
C VAL A 287 -1.35 14.16 4.00
N ILE A 288 -0.94 15.00 3.05
CA ILE A 288 -0.51 16.37 3.28
C ILE A 288 -1.64 17.18 3.93
N GLY A 289 -2.88 16.99 3.44
CA GLY A 289 -4.06 17.60 4.02
C GLY A 289 -4.32 17.17 5.47
N ILE A 290 -4.24 15.87 5.78
CA ILE A 290 -4.31 15.36 7.16
C ILE A 290 -3.23 16.02 8.02
N LEU A 291 -1.96 15.95 7.59
CA LEU A 291 -0.83 16.51 8.32
C LEU A 291 -1.02 18.00 8.63
N ALA A 292 -1.49 18.79 7.67
CA ALA A 292 -1.69 20.22 7.85
C ALA A 292 -2.73 20.55 8.94
N PHE A 293 -3.81 19.78 9.04
CA PHE A 293 -4.91 20.07 9.96
C PHE A 293 -4.73 19.44 11.34
N VAL A 294 -4.18 18.23 11.42
CA VAL A 294 -3.98 17.55 12.72
C VAL A 294 -2.94 18.22 13.60
N TRP A 295 -2.08 19.08 13.03
CA TRP A 295 -1.19 19.96 13.79
C TRP A 295 -1.93 20.85 14.79
N ILE A 296 -3.20 21.18 14.54
CA ILE A 296 -4.05 21.96 15.45
C ILE A 296 -4.36 21.20 16.74
N PHE A 297 -4.42 19.86 16.67
CA PHE A 297 -4.75 19.00 17.81
C PHE A 297 -3.50 18.44 18.48
N LYS A 298 -2.68 17.72 17.71
CA LYS A 298 -1.40 17.17 18.15
C LYS A 298 -0.49 17.01 16.94
N ALA A 299 0.56 17.83 16.88
CA ALA A 299 1.54 17.77 15.81
C ALA A 299 2.23 16.39 15.77
N PRO A 300 2.16 15.65 14.64
CA PRO A 300 2.90 14.41 14.45
C PRO A 300 4.40 14.66 14.60
N THR A 301 5.14 13.69 15.14
CA THR A 301 6.60 13.76 15.17
C THR A 301 7.18 13.68 13.75
N PHE A 302 8.46 13.98 13.60
CA PHE A 302 9.14 13.88 12.32
C PHE A 302 9.06 12.47 11.74
N GLU A 303 9.28 11.46 12.58
CA GLU A 303 9.26 10.05 12.23
C GLU A 303 7.87 9.62 11.77
N MET A 304 6.82 10.06 12.47
CA MET A 304 5.44 9.76 12.12
C MET A 304 5.00 10.47 10.83
N THR A 305 5.47 11.70 10.61
CA THR A 305 5.26 12.43 9.36
C THR A 305 5.88 11.69 8.17
N LEU A 306 7.14 11.25 8.32
CA LEU A 306 7.83 10.46 7.30
C LEU A 306 7.11 9.12 7.04
N ALA A 307 6.71 8.43 8.11
CA ALA A 307 5.96 7.19 8.02
C ALA A 307 4.65 7.35 7.23
N LEU A 308 3.89 8.42 7.50
CA LEU A 308 2.65 8.73 6.77
C LEU A 308 2.87 9.04 5.30
N LEU A 309 3.93 9.79 4.96
CA LEU A 309 4.27 10.09 3.56
C LEU A 309 4.69 8.83 2.79
N ILE A 310 5.34 7.87 3.45
CA ILE A 310 5.69 6.57 2.87
C ILE A 310 4.45 5.68 2.70
N LEU A 311 3.58 5.64 3.71
CA LEU A 311 2.43 4.75 3.72
C LEU A 311 1.23 5.26 2.93
N GLY A 312 1.12 6.58 2.73
CA GLY A 312 0.09 7.22 1.91
C GLY A 312 -0.08 6.51 0.56
N PRO A 313 0.95 6.49 -0.30
CA PRO A 313 0.87 5.81 -1.59
C PRO A 313 0.41 4.35 -1.53
N ALA A 314 0.80 3.60 -0.50
CA ALA A 314 0.36 2.22 -0.30
C ALA A 314 -1.13 2.13 0.08
N ALA A 315 -1.60 3.00 0.97
CA ALA A 315 -3.01 3.11 1.32
C ALA A 315 -3.87 3.49 0.10
N HIS A 316 -3.41 4.45 -0.72
CA HIS A 316 -4.08 4.83 -1.96
C HIS A 316 -4.27 3.63 -2.89
N LEU A 317 -3.22 2.81 -3.07
CA LEU A 317 -3.29 1.61 -3.90
C LEU A 317 -4.34 0.63 -3.39
N LEU A 318 -4.32 0.32 -2.09
CA LEU A 318 -5.30 -0.57 -1.47
C LEU A 318 -6.73 -0.09 -1.73
N PHE A 319 -6.96 1.21 -1.58
CA PHE A 319 -8.27 1.83 -1.79
C PHE A 319 -8.72 1.80 -3.25
N CYS A 320 -7.82 2.01 -4.21
CA CYS A 320 -8.12 1.85 -5.64
C CYS A 320 -8.53 0.42 -5.97
N LEU A 321 -7.81 -0.58 -5.43
CA LEU A 321 -8.13 -1.99 -5.63
C LEU A 321 -9.50 -2.36 -5.04
N ILE A 322 -9.81 -1.91 -3.83
CA ILE A 322 -11.12 -2.10 -3.20
C ILE A 322 -12.22 -1.48 -4.08
N GLY A 323 -12.03 -0.25 -4.54
CA GLY A 323 -13.00 0.44 -5.41
C GLY A 323 -13.25 -0.28 -6.74
N TYR A 324 -12.21 -0.88 -7.33
CA TYR A 324 -12.31 -1.67 -8.56
C TYR A 324 -13.09 -2.98 -8.32
N HIS A 325 -12.74 -3.73 -7.28
CA HIS A 325 -13.41 -5.00 -6.96
C HIS A 325 -14.89 -4.83 -6.60
N LEU A 326 -15.23 -3.69 -5.98
CA LEU A 326 -16.62 -3.32 -5.68
C LEU A 326 -17.38 -2.72 -6.89
N LYS A 327 -16.78 -2.69 -8.08
CA LYS A 327 -17.34 -2.08 -9.31
C LYS A 327 -17.72 -0.60 -9.12
N LEU A 328 -17.06 0.08 -8.21
CA LEU A 328 -17.23 1.51 -7.94
C LEU A 328 -16.33 2.36 -8.84
N LYS A 329 -15.13 1.86 -9.14
CA LYS A 329 -14.19 2.40 -10.14
C LYS A 329 -14.20 1.52 -11.40
N LYS A 330 -14.00 2.16 -12.57
CA LYS A 330 -13.83 1.46 -13.86
C LYS A 330 -12.40 0.95 -14.05
N ASP A 331 -11.43 1.76 -13.62
CA ASP A 331 -10.01 1.45 -13.75
C ASP A 331 -9.45 0.90 -12.45
N LYS A 332 -8.50 -0.03 -12.57
CA LYS A 332 -7.90 -0.74 -11.43
C LYS A 332 -7.03 0.17 -10.57
N ILE A 333 -6.50 1.25 -11.15
CA ILE A 333 -5.59 2.22 -10.50
C ILE A 333 -6.00 3.62 -10.93
#